data_AF-A0A078GVZ9-F1
#
_entry.id   AF-A0A078GVZ9-F1
#
_cell.length_a   1.000
_cell.length_b   1.000
_cell.length_c   1.000
_cell.angle_alpha   90.00
_cell.angle_beta   90.00
_cell.angle_gamma   90.00
#
_symmetry.space_group_name_H-M   'P 1'
#
loop_
_entity.id
_entity.type
_entity.pdbx_description
1 polymer ?
#
loop_
_entity_poly.entity_id
_entity_poly.type
_entity_poly.pdbx_seq_one_letter_code
_entity_poly.pdbx_strand_id
1 'polypeptide(L)'
;MATEKFSSLLLLSMMVFALIILPIDSAVPGVYYKCMPDGCTLTPPCAAKCESMGFQNAGECRIYSYGGVCCCQCTDKSCIN
;
A
#
# COMPACT_ATOMS: atom_id res chain seq x y z
N MET A 1 36.06 -33.01 30.49
CA MET A 1 35.80 -31.59 30.20
C MET A 1 35.22 -31.54 28.79
N ALA A 2 33.89 -31.64 28.67
CA ALA A 2 33.20 -31.84 27.40
C ALA A 2 31.94 -30.98 27.39
N THR A 3 32.11 -29.67 27.20
CA THR A 3 30.95 -28.76 27.23
C THR A 3 31.17 -27.48 26.41
N GLU A 4 31.94 -27.53 25.32
CA GLU A 4 32.31 -26.32 24.56
C GLU A 4 31.86 -26.38 23.08
N LYS A 5 30.79 -27.10 22.74
CA LYS A 5 30.34 -27.21 21.32
C LYS A 5 28.86 -26.95 21.06
N PHE A 6 28.00 -27.00 22.08
CA PHE A 6 26.56 -26.76 21.89
C PHE A 6 26.16 -25.28 21.98
N SER A 7 26.99 -24.45 22.63
CA SER A 7 26.65 -23.05 22.92
C SER A 7 26.68 -22.17 21.66
N SER A 8 27.70 -22.33 20.81
CA SER A 8 27.86 -21.50 19.60
C SER A 8 26.81 -21.79 18.53
N LEU A 9 26.34 -23.04 18.42
CA LEU A 9 25.34 -23.43 17.42
C LEU A 9 23.95 -22.91 17.77
N LEU A 10 23.60 -22.90 19.07
CA LEU A 10 22.36 -22.32 19.59
C LEU A 10 22.32 -20.81 19.40
N LEU A 11 23.44 -20.12 19.65
CA LEU A 11 23.56 -18.68 19.42
C LEU A 11 23.36 -18.31 17.95
N LEU A 12 23.93 -19.08 17.02
CA LEU A 12 23.78 -18.84 15.59
C LEU A 12 22.34 -19.09 15.11
N SER A 13 21.68 -20.11 15.65
CA SER A 13 20.27 -20.42 15.35
C SER A 13 19.32 -19.30 15.81
N MET A 14 19.55 -18.73 17.00
CA MET A 14 18.71 -17.64 17.53
C MET A 14 18.81 -16.34 16.73
N MET A 15 19.98 -16.01 16.16
CA MET A 15 20.14 -14.83 15.30
C MET A 15 19.34 -14.95 13.99
N VAL A 16 19.26 -16.14 13.41
CA VAL A 16 18.50 -16.38 12.17
C VAL A 16 16.99 -16.24 12.41
N PHE A 17 16.48 -16.72 13.55
CA PHE A 17 15.07 -16.55 13.89
C PHE A 17 14.67 -15.08 14.12
N ALA A 18 15.54 -14.25 14.70
CA ALA A 18 15.27 -12.82 14.88
C ALA A 18 15.11 -12.07 13.54
N LEU A 19 15.84 -12.46 12.49
CA LEU A 19 15.73 -11.88 11.15
C LEU A 19 14.43 -12.30 10.41
N ILE A 20 13.85 -13.45 10.77
CA ILE A 20 12.61 -13.96 10.17
C ILE A 20 11.37 -13.37 10.88
N ILE A 21 11.52 -12.95 12.14
CA ILE A 21 10.42 -12.43 12.98
C ILE A 21 10.30 -10.91 12.94
N LEU A 22 11.32 -10.16 12.47
CA LEU A 22 11.08 -8.76 12.12
C LEU A 22 10.04 -8.76 11.00
N PRO A 23 8.79 -8.37 11.28
CA PRO A 23 7.83 -8.24 10.23
C PRO A 23 8.42 -7.11 9.39
N ILE A 24 8.69 -7.45 8.15
CA ILE A 24 8.80 -6.47 7.09
C ILE A 24 7.37 -5.92 6.95
N ASP A 25 6.90 -5.18 7.96
CA ASP A 25 5.80 -4.24 7.89
C ASP A 25 6.33 -3.15 6.96
N SER A 26 6.28 -3.56 5.71
CA SER A 26 6.77 -2.91 4.53
C SER A 26 6.00 -1.61 4.48
N ALA A 27 6.56 -0.56 5.11
CA ALA A 27 6.27 0.82 4.79
C ALA A 27 6.84 1.11 3.39
N VAL A 28 6.44 0.30 2.41
CA VAL A 28 6.42 0.73 1.02
C VAL A 28 5.18 1.62 0.98
N PRO A 29 5.31 2.95 0.81
CA PRO A 29 4.16 3.77 0.52
C PRO A 29 3.53 3.24 -0.77
N GLY A 30 2.50 2.42 -0.62
CA GLY A 30 1.72 1.92 -1.73
C GLY A 30 0.98 3.09 -2.36
N VAL A 31 0.86 3.08 -3.68
CA VAL A 31 -0.07 3.97 -4.35
C VAL A 31 -1.46 3.36 -4.19
N TYR A 32 -2.30 4.00 -3.38
CA TYR A 32 -3.68 3.59 -3.14
C TYR A 32 -4.65 4.43 -3.98
N TYR A 33 -5.86 3.90 -4.19
CA TYR A 33 -6.89 4.58 -4.95
C TYR A 33 -8.25 4.48 -4.26
N LYS A 34 -8.96 5.60 -4.16
CA LYS A 34 -10.39 5.65 -3.81
C LYS A 34 -11.19 5.84 -5.09
N CYS A 35 -11.91 4.80 -5.52
CA CYS A 35 -12.68 4.82 -6.76
C CYS A 35 -14.18 5.01 -6.49
N MET A 36 -14.78 5.98 -7.18
CA MET A 36 -16.21 6.31 -7.09
C MET A 36 -16.88 6.06 -8.44
N PRO A 37 -17.92 5.21 -8.50
CA PRO A 37 -18.68 4.98 -9.72
C PRO A 37 -19.65 6.16 -9.95
N ASP A 38 -19.12 7.27 -10.45
CA ASP A 38 -19.88 8.51 -10.75
C ASP A 38 -20.23 8.66 -12.24
N GLY A 39 -19.91 7.68 -13.09
CA GLY A 39 -20.12 7.80 -14.53
C GLY A 39 -19.20 8.81 -15.20
N CYS A 40 -17.98 8.99 -14.70
CA CYS A 40 -17.05 9.97 -15.25
C CYS A 40 -16.79 9.70 -16.75
N THR A 41 -16.57 10.76 -17.53
CA THR A 41 -16.25 10.64 -18.97
C THR A 41 -14.88 11.19 -19.32
N LEU A 42 -14.33 12.04 -18.45
CA LEU A 42 -13.11 12.79 -18.67
C LEU A 42 -12.28 12.85 -17.38
N THR A 43 -10.96 12.77 -17.52
CA THR A 43 -10.02 12.85 -16.40
C THR A 43 -9.95 14.24 -15.75
N PRO A 44 -9.92 15.38 -16.48
CA PRO A 44 -9.85 16.70 -15.85
C PRO A 44 -10.93 17.01 -14.80
N PRO A 45 -12.23 16.75 -15.03
CA PRO A 45 -13.24 16.96 -13.99
C PRO A 45 -13.11 15.97 -12.82
N CYS A 46 -12.66 14.74 -13.07
CA CYS A 46 -12.36 13.78 -12.01
C CYS A 46 -11.19 14.25 -11.13
N ALA A 47 -10.11 14.73 -11.75
CA ALA A 47 -8.95 15.29 -11.05
C ALA A 47 -9.34 16.47 -10.14
N ALA A 48 -10.09 17.45 -10.66
CA ALA A 48 -10.56 18.59 -9.88
C ALA A 48 -11.49 18.17 -8.73
N LYS A 49 -12.33 17.14 -8.93
CA LYS A 49 -13.16 16.57 -7.86
C LYS A 49 -12.29 15.94 -6.78
N CYS A 50 -11.28 15.15 -7.15
CA CYS A 50 -10.34 14.55 -6.22
C CYS A 50 -9.57 15.59 -5.41
N GLU A 51 -9.09 16.66 -6.05
CA GLU A 51 -8.45 17.79 -5.36
C GLU A 51 -9.42 18.46 -4.37
N SER A 52 -10.68 18.67 -4.76
CA SER A 52 -11.72 19.25 -3.88
C SER A 52 -12.07 18.37 -2.68
N MET A 53 -11.82 17.06 -2.76
CA MET A 53 -11.99 16.11 -1.65
C MET A 53 -10.72 15.96 -0.79
N GLY A 54 -9.63 16.64 -1.14
CA GLY A 54 -8.37 16.60 -0.39
C GLY A 54 -7.37 15.55 -0.84
N PHE A 55 -7.54 14.94 -2.02
CA PHE A 55 -6.54 14.03 -2.57
C PHE A 55 -5.37 14.81 -3.19
N GLN A 56 -4.16 14.59 -2.67
CA GLN A 56 -2.96 15.33 -3.07
C GLN A 56 -2.42 14.95 -4.46
N ASN A 57 -2.74 13.74 -4.93
CA ASN A 57 -2.24 13.21 -6.20
C ASN A 57 -3.30 13.18 -7.30
N ALA A 58 -4.32 14.05 -7.20
CA ALA A 58 -5.45 14.14 -8.12
C ALA A 58 -6.14 12.77 -8.34
N GLY A 59 -6.77 12.60 -9.49
CA GLY A 59 -7.40 11.34 -9.86
C GLY A 59 -7.60 11.19 -11.37
N GLU A 60 -7.92 9.98 -11.77
CA GLU A 60 -8.12 9.60 -13.16
C GLU A 60 -9.51 9.04 -13.41
N CYS A 61 -10.07 9.34 -14.58
CA CYS A 61 -11.31 8.72 -15.01
C CYS A 61 -10.99 7.43 -15.77
N ARG A 62 -11.44 6.29 -15.23
CA ARG A 62 -11.29 4.97 -15.86
C ARG A 62 -12.61 4.57 -16.51
N ILE A 63 -12.60 4.45 -17.84
CA ILE A 63 -13.78 4.06 -18.61
C ILE A 63 -13.83 2.53 -18.74
N TYR A 64 -14.91 1.92 -18.27
CA TYR A 64 -15.21 0.49 -18.43
C TYR A 64 -16.46 0.29 -19.30
N SER A 65 -16.74 -0.96 -19.68
CA SER A 65 -17.92 -1.31 -20.48
C SER A 65 -19.26 -0.99 -19.78
N TYR A 66 -19.26 -0.87 -18.45
CA TYR A 66 -20.43 -0.54 -17.64
C TYR A 66 -20.49 0.94 -17.20
N GLY A 67 -19.60 1.80 -17.71
CA GLY A 67 -19.51 3.21 -17.37
C GLY A 67 -18.14 3.63 -16.84
N GLY A 68 -17.99 4.93 -16.56
CA GLY A 68 -16.74 5.48 -16.03
C GLY A 68 -16.68 5.56 -14.51
N VAL A 69 -15.51 5.27 -13.96
CA VAL A 69 -15.20 5.29 -12.53
C VAL A 69 -14.09 6.31 -12.28
N CYS A 70 -14.33 7.26 -11.38
CA CYS A 70 -13.34 8.26 -11.01
C CYS A 70 -12.49 7.73 -9.85
N CYS A 71 -11.19 7.57 -10.06
CA CYS A 71 -10.26 7.02 -9.08
C CYS A 71 -9.29 8.09 -8.59
N CYS A 72 -9.42 8.49 -7.32
CA CYS A 72 -8.52 9.45 -6.68
C CYS A 72 -7.32 8.73 -6.06
N GLN A 73 -6.11 9.24 -6.31
CA GLN A 73 -4.88 8.64 -5.81
C GLN A 73 -4.56 9.15 -4.39
N CYS A 74 -4.16 8.23 -3.52
CA CYS A 74 -3.84 8.47 -2.13
C CYS A 74 -2.58 7.71 -1.71
N THR A 75 -1.86 8.27 -0.74
CA THR A 75 -0.63 7.68 -0.17
C THR A 75 -0.90 6.83 1.06
N ASP A 76 -2.12 6.89 1.59
CA ASP A 76 -2.50 6.21 2.84
C ASP A 76 -3.56 5.13 2.58
N LYS A 77 -3.36 3.95 3.17
CA LYS A 77 -4.25 2.79 3.00
C LYS A 77 -5.67 3.04 3.49
N SER A 78 -5.88 3.99 4.41
CA SER A 78 -7.20 4.34 4.94
C SER A 78 -8.15 4.92 3.87
N CYS A 79 -7.62 5.42 2.75
CA CYS A 79 -8.46 5.99 1.70
C CYS A 79 -9.32 4.97 0.93
N ILE A 80 -8.96 3.68 0.99
CA ILE A 80 -9.61 2.60 0.22
C ILE A 80 -11.04 2.31 0.75
N ASN A 81 -11.38 2.79 1.96
CA ASN A 81 -12.64 2.47 2.65
C ASN A 81 -13.81 3.37 2.24
#